data_AF-A0A4U1G696-F1
#
_entry.id   AF-A0A4U1G696-F1
#
_cell.length_a   1.000
_cell.length_b   1.000
_cell.length_c   1.000
_cell.angle_alpha   90.00
_cell.angle_beta   90.00
_cell.angle_gamma   90.00
#
_symmetry.space_group_name_H-M   'P 1'
#
loop_
_entity.id
_entity.type
_entity.pdbx_description
1 polymer ?
#
loop_
_entity_poly.entity_id
_entity_poly.type
_entity_poly.pdbx_seq_one_letter_code
_entity_poly.pdbx_strand_id
1 'polypeptide(L)'
;MKIRNLKIAGLALVMASALVACKKDNNAIAELPAPGKYENGFFVINEGWMGHGTGSVSFFDYESGSLKDSVFQKENPNSLGFTPASSTVQFAAEFNDNLYVVSKVRGPVVIADAKTLKEVGRIPGSSDYDWRAFVGLDENRGLLSASDGVYMINLKTYKPSFKLLGATGQTGDMLKAGKYIYVLNQSAGAIIYNADDLSVVKKIKGVTLGFAQTPNQKVWYTAGKYLYNSNPQTLETDSVELPFTPATTWFTWFSSPIVASTKDNTVFLLKSPSFGGGKELYKYTEGNKATLDKPFITTPDRQSFYKKNLGYNPQTNQIVTTTVQDGYTVNYAVNNIYFHDAGTGQLVKQIPYSGYYFPAMFVFH
;
A
#
# COMPACT_ATOMS: atom_id res chain seq x y z
N MET A 1 109.17 4.45 23.94
CA MET A 1 109.33 5.22 22.68
C MET A 1 107.95 5.68 22.26
N LYS A 2 107.73 7.00 22.13
CA LYS A 2 106.72 7.75 21.33
C LYS A 2 105.32 7.13 21.10
N ILE A 3 104.17 7.80 21.15
CA ILE A 3 103.74 9.19 21.26
C ILE A 3 102.19 9.15 21.28
N ARG A 4 101.57 9.99 22.10
CA ARG A 4 100.30 10.75 21.90
C ARG A 4 98.93 10.07 21.68
N ASN A 5 98.03 10.51 22.57
CA ASN A 5 96.79 11.27 22.29
C ASN A 5 95.47 10.56 21.93
N LEU A 6 94.56 10.63 22.92
CA LEU A 6 93.39 11.54 22.96
C LEU A 6 92.02 11.04 22.44
N LYS A 7 91.01 11.42 23.24
CA LYS A 7 89.57 11.64 22.97
C LYS A 7 88.58 10.48 23.11
N ILE A 8 87.99 10.42 24.32
CA ILE A 8 86.55 10.58 24.65
C ILE A 8 85.58 10.34 23.48
N ALA A 9 84.67 9.36 23.64
CA ALA A 9 83.23 9.53 23.44
C ALA A 9 82.41 8.32 23.92
N GLY A 10 81.44 8.59 24.80
CA GLY A 10 80.08 8.03 24.71
C GLY A 10 79.82 6.60 25.17
N LEU A 11 79.23 6.46 26.36
CA LEU A 11 78.19 5.45 26.58
C LEU A 11 77.19 5.96 27.63
N ALA A 12 76.13 6.61 27.18
CA ALA A 12 74.98 6.95 28.01
C ALA A 12 73.85 5.98 27.66
N LEU A 13 73.40 5.28 28.68
CA LEU A 13 72.32 4.30 28.70
C LEU A 13 70.99 5.02 28.39
N VAL A 14 70.38 4.77 27.23
CA VAL A 14 69.03 5.26 26.92
C VAL A 14 68.04 4.12 27.17
N MET A 15 67.24 4.26 28.22
CA MET A 15 66.06 3.44 28.44
C MET A 15 65.06 3.66 27.30
N ALA A 16 64.73 2.57 26.60
CA ALA A 16 63.66 2.53 25.61
C ALA A 16 62.31 2.60 26.32
N SER A 17 61.72 3.80 26.37
CA SER A 17 60.29 3.98 26.63
C SER A 17 59.52 3.59 25.36
N ALA A 18 58.93 2.40 25.38
CA ALA A 18 57.94 2.00 24.40
C ALA A 18 56.72 2.94 24.51
N LEU A 19 56.60 3.88 23.59
CA LEU A 19 55.37 4.63 23.36
C LEU A 19 54.32 3.64 22.84
N VAL A 20 53.46 3.17 23.73
CA VAL A 20 52.20 2.53 23.36
C VAL A 20 51.33 3.59 22.70
N ALA A 21 51.27 3.55 21.37
CA ALA A 21 50.26 4.26 20.62
C ALA A 21 48.91 3.63 20.95
N CYS A 22 48.14 4.28 21.84
CA CYS A 22 46.71 4.01 21.97
C CYS A 22 46.05 4.24 20.61
N LYS A 23 45.79 3.16 19.87
CA LYS A 23 44.79 3.18 18.81
C LYS A 23 43.50 3.64 19.48
N LYS A 24 43.03 4.82 19.09
CA LYS A 24 41.68 5.26 19.40
C LYS A 24 40.77 4.30 18.64
N ASP A 25 40.22 3.31 19.35
CA ASP A 25 39.16 2.47 18.82
C ASP A 25 37.98 3.41 18.51
N ASN A 26 37.90 3.82 17.25
CA ASN A 26 36.71 4.44 16.71
C ASN A 26 35.63 3.36 16.74
N ASN A 27 34.90 3.31 17.84
CA ASN A 27 33.53 2.81 17.83
C ASN A 27 32.74 3.74 16.90
N ALA A 28 32.88 3.51 15.60
CA ALA A 28 31.95 4.00 14.61
C ALA A 28 30.63 3.33 14.96
N ILE A 29 29.80 4.04 15.73
CA ILE A 29 28.37 3.82 15.73
C ILE A 29 28.01 3.89 14.25
N ALA A 30 27.65 2.75 13.66
CA ALA A 30 27.15 2.74 12.29
C ALA A 30 25.98 3.72 12.27
N GLU A 31 26.18 4.89 11.65
CA GLU A 31 25.09 5.82 11.40
C GLU A 31 24.04 5.01 10.65
N LEU A 32 22.87 4.85 11.28
CA LEU A 32 21.72 4.31 10.58
C LEU A 32 21.56 5.17 9.32
N PRO A 33 21.38 4.56 8.13
CA PRO A 33 21.24 5.32 6.91
C PRO A 33 20.15 6.36 7.12
N ALA A 34 20.45 7.62 6.78
CA ALA A 34 19.48 8.70 6.91
C ALA A 34 18.17 8.27 6.22
N PRO A 35 17.01 8.47 6.85
CA PRO A 35 15.76 8.03 6.26
C PRO A 35 15.59 8.69 4.89
N GLY A 36 15.19 7.88 3.91
CA GLY A 36 14.81 8.31 2.59
C GLY A 36 13.72 9.38 2.66
N LYS A 37 13.69 10.25 1.65
CA LYS A 37 12.81 11.43 1.58
C LYS A 37 11.33 11.13 1.84
N TYR A 38 10.90 9.90 1.52
CA TYR A 38 9.53 9.47 1.66
C TYR A 38 9.32 8.38 2.72
N GLU A 39 10.25 8.12 3.65
CA GLU A 39 10.07 7.05 4.65
C GLU A 39 9.25 7.48 5.89
N ASN A 40 9.22 8.78 6.20
CA ASN A 40 8.54 9.32 7.39
C ASN A 40 7.12 9.83 7.06
N GLY A 41 6.26 8.96 6.55
CA GLY A 41 4.94 9.34 6.10
C GLY A 41 4.12 8.20 5.50
N PHE A 42 3.24 8.56 4.58
CA PHE A 42 2.53 7.62 3.72
C PHE A 42 2.09 8.29 2.42
N PHE A 43 1.86 7.49 1.38
CA PHE A 43 1.38 8.00 0.10
C PHE A 43 -0.15 8.05 0.06
N VAL A 44 -0.67 9.08 -0.61
CA VAL A 44 -2.06 9.17 -1.05
C VAL A 44 -2.05 9.05 -2.57
N ILE A 45 -2.70 8.01 -3.07
CA ILE A 45 -2.81 7.74 -4.50
C ILE A 45 -4.07 8.40 -5.01
N ASN A 46 -3.98 9.26 -6.03
CA ASN A 46 -5.11 10.02 -6.54
C ASN A 46 -5.49 9.54 -7.94
N GLU A 47 -6.78 9.29 -8.17
CA GLU A 47 -7.27 8.81 -9.45
C GLU A 47 -6.98 9.77 -10.60
N GLY A 48 -7.04 11.07 -10.30
CA GLY A 48 -7.06 12.13 -11.30
C GLY A 48 -8.44 12.30 -11.91
N TRP A 49 -8.58 13.31 -12.76
CA TRP A 49 -9.85 13.61 -13.43
C TRP A 49 -9.80 13.14 -14.87
N MET A 50 -10.32 11.94 -15.13
CA MET A 50 -10.36 11.35 -16.47
C MET A 50 -10.92 12.34 -17.50
N GLY A 51 -10.16 12.58 -18.57
CA GLY A 51 -10.49 13.56 -19.62
C GLY A 51 -9.99 14.98 -19.38
N HIS A 52 -9.52 15.30 -18.16
CA HIS A 52 -8.99 16.60 -17.77
C HIS A 52 -7.54 16.54 -17.26
N GLY A 53 -7.10 15.40 -16.72
CA GLY A 53 -5.75 15.20 -16.20
C GLY A 53 -5.51 13.75 -15.79
N THR A 54 -4.25 13.42 -15.55
CA THR A 54 -3.86 12.08 -15.07
C THR A 54 -3.98 11.98 -13.56
N GLY A 55 -3.80 10.78 -13.00
CA GLY A 55 -3.60 10.61 -11.56
C GLY A 55 -2.34 11.28 -11.02
N SER A 56 -2.19 11.27 -9.70
CA SER A 56 -1.01 11.77 -9.00
C SER A 56 -0.70 10.93 -7.77
N VAL A 57 0.51 11.11 -7.23
CA VAL A 57 0.90 10.60 -5.92
C VAL A 57 1.17 11.81 -5.04
N SER A 58 0.46 11.90 -3.93
CA SER A 58 0.77 12.85 -2.84
C SER A 58 1.44 12.09 -1.69
N PHE A 59 2.18 12.80 -0.84
CA PHE A 59 2.82 12.23 0.35
C PHE A 59 2.43 13.02 1.58
N PHE A 60 1.89 12.34 2.58
CA PHE A 60 1.66 12.91 3.89
C PHE A 60 2.90 12.72 4.75
N ASP A 61 3.52 13.83 5.15
CA ASP A 61 4.77 13.86 5.90
C ASP A 61 4.48 14.01 7.39
N TYR A 62 4.94 13.06 8.22
CA TYR A 62 4.62 13.07 9.65
C TYR A 62 5.30 14.21 10.40
N GLU A 63 6.52 14.57 10.02
CA GLU A 63 7.31 15.61 10.69
C GLU A 63 6.67 16.99 10.54
N SER A 64 6.38 17.39 9.30
CA SER A 64 5.69 18.65 9.01
C SER A 64 4.17 18.57 9.24
N GLY A 65 3.62 17.37 9.30
CA GLY A 65 2.19 17.12 9.41
C GLY A 65 1.40 17.64 8.21
N SER A 66 2.02 17.67 7.02
CA SER A 66 1.48 18.30 5.79
C SER A 66 1.40 17.33 4.61
N LEU A 67 0.45 17.57 3.70
CA LEU A 67 0.30 16.81 2.46
C LEU A 67 1.07 17.51 1.33
N LYS A 68 2.08 16.83 0.78
CA LYS A 68 2.88 17.28 -0.36
C LYS A 68 2.31 16.64 -1.62
N ASP A 69 1.75 17.45 -2.52
CA ASP A 69 1.14 16.92 -3.75
C ASP A 69 2.15 16.66 -4.88
N SER A 70 1.77 15.77 -5.82
CA SER A 70 2.44 15.49 -7.10
C SER A 70 3.92 15.17 -6.92
N VAL A 71 4.23 14.39 -5.88
CA VAL A 71 5.61 14.09 -5.49
C VAL A 71 6.31 13.23 -6.54
N PHE A 72 5.60 12.30 -7.19
CA PHE A 72 6.19 11.51 -8.27
C PHE A 72 6.63 12.38 -9.45
N GLN A 73 5.77 13.30 -9.93
CA GLN A 73 6.09 14.18 -11.04
C GLN A 73 7.24 15.14 -10.71
N LYS A 74 7.29 15.64 -9.48
CA LYS A 74 8.39 16.51 -9.01
C LYS A 74 9.73 15.78 -8.99
N GLU A 75 9.72 14.49 -8.63
CA GLU A 75 10.93 13.67 -8.65
C GLU A 75 11.33 13.23 -10.06
N ASN A 76 10.39 13.19 -11.01
CA ASN A 76 10.61 12.71 -12.35
C ASN A 76 10.10 13.72 -13.40
N PRO A 77 10.73 14.91 -13.53
CA PRO A 77 10.23 15.98 -14.41
C PRO A 77 10.21 15.60 -15.90
N ASN A 78 11.00 14.60 -16.30
CA ASN A 78 11.06 14.10 -17.67
C ASN A 78 10.23 12.82 -17.89
N SER A 79 9.54 12.33 -16.86
CA SER A 79 8.68 11.14 -16.98
C SER A 79 7.38 11.47 -17.70
N LEU A 80 6.83 10.46 -18.38
CA LEU A 80 5.46 10.50 -18.91
C LEU A 80 4.39 10.47 -17.83
N GLY A 81 4.76 10.38 -16.54
CA GLY A 81 3.81 10.34 -15.44
C GLY A 81 2.84 9.18 -15.59
N PHE A 82 1.56 9.47 -15.35
CA PHE A 82 0.46 8.53 -15.46
C PHE A 82 -0.36 8.71 -16.75
N THR A 83 0.26 9.27 -17.81
CA THR A 83 -0.41 9.48 -19.11
C THR A 83 -0.90 8.17 -19.74
N PRO A 84 -1.94 8.22 -20.59
CA PRO A 84 -2.65 9.40 -21.12
C PRO A 84 -3.65 10.02 -20.12
N ALA A 85 -4.15 11.24 -20.38
CA ALA A 85 -5.19 11.89 -19.55
C ALA A 85 -6.56 11.16 -19.58
N SER A 86 -6.72 10.18 -20.47
CA SER A 86 -7.83 9.23 -20.45
C SER A 86 -7.59 8.05 -19.51
N SER A 87 -6.51 8.06 -18.73
CA SER A 87 -6.22 7.05 -17.73
C SER A 87 -6.80 7.41 -16.37
N THR A 88 -6.79 6.45 -15.46
CA THR A 88 -7.22 6.64 -14.08
C THR A 88 -6.32 5.78 -13.20
N VAL A 89 -5.53 6.39 -12.32
CA VAL A 89 -4.80 5.62 -11.30
C VAL A 89 -5.82 5.06 -10.32
N GLN A 90 -5.66 3.84 -9.81
CA GLN A 90 -6.64 3.30 -8.84
C GLN A 90 -6.00 2.53 -7.71
N PHE A 91 -4.79 2.03 -7.92
CA PHE A 91 -4.16 1.12 -6.99
C PHE A 91 -2.69 1.45 -6.88
N ALA A 92 -2.14 1.23 -5.70
CA ALA A 92 -0.71 1.07 -5.56
C ALA A 92 -0.37 0.10 -4.42
N ALA A 93 0.82 -0.47 -4.49
CA ALA A 93 1.38 -1.29 -3.42
C ALA A 93 2.89 -1.14 -3.39
N GLU A 94 3.47 -1.17 -2.19
CA GLU A 94 4.91 -1.31 -2.00
C GLU A 94 5.30 -2.78 -1.97
N PHE A 95 6.39 -3.12 -2.66
CA PHE A 95 6.98 -4.44 -2.66
C PHE A 95 8.45 -4.38 -3.09
N ASN A 96 9.34 -5.05 -2.34
CA ASN A 96 10.79 -5.05 -2.59
C ASN A 96 11.34 -3.64 -2.86
N ASP A 97 11.16 -2.73 -1.89
CA ASP A 97 11.64 -1.34 -1.91
C ASP A 97 11.07 -0.46 -3.04
N ASN A 98 10.07 -0.95 -3.78
CA ASN A 98 9.47 -0.22 -4.90
C ASN A 98 7.97 0.00 -4.67
N LEU A 99 7.51 1.20 -5.02
CA LEU A 99 6.11 1.56 -5.14
C LEU A 99 5.63 1.24 -6.57
N TYR A 100 4.64 0.36 -6.69
CA TYR A 100 3.96 0.03 -7.95
C TYR A 100 2.66 0.81 -8.02
N VAL A 101 2.57 1.79 -8.91
CA VAL A 101 1.35 2.61 -9.11
C VAL A 101 0.65 2.15 -10.38
N VAL A 102 -0.61 1.73 -10.24
CA VAL A 102 -1.37 1.00 -11.27
C VAL A 102 -2.54 1.84 -11.76
N SER A 103 -2.64 1.99 -13.08
CA SER A 103 -3.75 2.69 -13.74
C SER A 103 -4.78 1.73 -14.33
N LYS A 104 -6.05 1.94 -13.99
CA LYS A 104 -7.14 1.00 -14.30
C LYS A 104 -7.79 1.09 -15.67
N VAL A 105 -7.53 2.16 -16.41
CA VAL A 105 -8.06 2.36 -17.77
C VAL A 105 -6.90 2.80 -18.65
N ARG A 106 -6.45 1.92 -19.56
CA ARG A 106 -5.46 2.20 -20.63
C ARG A 106 -4.16 2.89 -20.19
N GLY A 107 -3.87 2.88 -18.89
CA GLY A 107 -2.77 3.61 -18.29
C GLY A 107 -1.64 2.68 -17.90
N PRO A 108 -0.50 3.26 -17.51
CA PRO A 108 0.70 2.51 -17.19
C PRO A 108 0.60 1.83 -15.83
N VAL A 109 1.51 0.89 -15.63
CA VAL A 109 2.03 0.59 -14.29
C VAL A 109 3.39 1.28 -14.19
N VAL A 110 3.52 2.19 -13.22
CA VAL A 110 4.77 2.89 -12.93
C VAL A 110 5.41 2.22 -11.72
N ILE A 111 6.70 1.95 -11.81
CA ILE A 111 7.50 1.38 -10.73
C ILE A 111 8.54 2.44 -10.33
N ALA A 112 8.51 2.84 -9.07
CA ALA A 112 9.43 3.82 -8.52
C ALA A 112 10.08 3.28 -7.25
N ASP A 113 11.34 3.65 -7.00
CA ASP A 113 11.96 3.41 -5.71
C ASP A 113 11.14 4.09 -4.61
N ALA A 114 10.73 3.36 -3.57
CA ALA A 114 9.78 3.86 -2.59
C ALA A 114 10.36 4.99 -1.71
N LYS A 115 11.69 5.04 -1.57
CA LYS A 115 12.40 6.02 -0.72
C LYS A 115 12.65 7.35 -1.41
N THR A 116 12.87 7.32 -2.71
CA THR A 116 13.24 8.48 -3.53
C THR A 116 12.17 8.89 -4.54
N LEU A 117 11.19 8.01 -4.80
CA LEU A 117 10.20 8.08 -5.87
C LEU A 117 10.78 8.23 -7.30
N LYS A 118 12.07 7.98 -7.53
CA LYS A 118 12.61 7.93 -8.89
C LYS A 118 12.05 6.73 -9.64
N GLU A 119 11.58 6.94 -10.88
CA GLU A 119 11.07 5.88 -11.74
C GLU A 119 12.22 4.91 -12.09
N VAL A 120 12.03 3.63 -11.75
CA VAL A 120 12.99 2.54 -12.03
C VAL A 120 12.46 1.56 -13.07
N GLY A 121 11.18 1.64 -13.39
CA GLY A 121 10.53 0.71 -14.32
C GLY A 121 9.13 1.13 -14.71
N ARG A 122 8.64 0.55 -15.81
CA ARG A 122 7.32 0.84 -16.34
C ARG A 122 6.78 -0.31 -17.19
N ILE A 123 5.48 -0.57 -17.03
CA ILE A 123 4.65 -1.18 -18.07
C ILE A 123 3.89 -0.02 -18.75
N PRO A 124 4.12 0.25 -20.05
CA PRO A 124 3.47 1.38 -20.72
C PRO A 124 1.95 1.18 -20.77
N GLY A 125 1.21 2.28 -20.81
CA GLY A 125 -0.22 2.23 -21.08
C GLY A 125 -0.49 1.62 -22.45
N SER A 126 -1.52 0.78 -22.54
CA SER A 126 -1.92 0.10 -23.77
C SER A 126 -3.45 0.03 -23.85
N SER A 127 -3.99 -0.10 -25.06
CA SER A 127 -5.39 -0.49 -25.29
C SER A 127 -5.67 -1.95 -24.93
N ASP A 128 -4.63 -2.77 -24.81
CA ASP A 128 -4.74 -4.21 -24.59
C ASP A 128 -5.04 -4.56 -23.13
N TYR A 129 -4.72 -3.65 -22.20
CA TYR A 129 -4.78 -3.91 -20.77
C TYR A 129 -5.46 -2.77 -20.01
N ASP A 130 -6.42 -3.15 -19.19
CA ASP A 130 -6.97 -2.33 -18.11
C ASP A 130 -6.56 -2.98 -16.79
N TRP A 131 -5.42 -2.56 -16.24
CA TRP A 131 -4.85 -3.11 -15.01
C TRP A 131 -5.73 -2.85 -13.79
N ARG A 132 -5.52 -3.56 -12.69
CA ARG A 132 -6.35 -3.41 -11.49
C ARG A 132 -5.51 -3.35 -10.23
N ALA A 133 -5.05 -4.49 -9.75
CA ALA A 133 -4.24 -4.58 -8.54
C ALA A 133 -2.91 -5.29 -8.83
N PHE A 134 -1.92 -4.97 -8.00
CA PHE A 134 -0.61 -5.62 -7.99
C PHE A 134 -0.43 -6.42 -6.70
N VAL A 135 0.20 -7.59 -6.78
CA VAL A 135 0.74 -8.30 -5.61
C VAL A 135 2.09 -8.90 -5.95
N GLY A 136 3.09 -8.67 -5.09
CA GLY A 136 4.39 -9.32 -5.20
C GLY A 136 4.37 -10.74 -4.64
N LEU A 137 5.10 -11.66 -5.28
CA LEU A 137 5.20 -13.06 -4.82
C LEU A 137 6.55 -13.34 -4.19
N ASP A 138 7.62 -12.93 -4.88
CA ASP A 138 9.03 -13.05 -4.49
C ASP A 138 9.87 -12.00 -5.26
N GLU A 139 11.21 -12.06 -5.15
CA GLU A 139 12.12 -11.11 -5.80
C GLU A 139 12.09 -11.09 -7.34
N ASN A 140 11.48 -12.10 -7.98
CA ASN A 140 11.46 -12.28 -9.43
C ASN A 140 10.03 -12.19 -10.00
N ARG A 141 9.02 -12.51 -9.20
CA ARG A 141 7.64 -12.70 -9.65
C ARG A 141 6.66 -11.78 -8.92
N GLY A 142 5.77 -11.16 -9.68
CA GLY A 142 4.58 -10.47 -9.19
C GLY A 142 3.38 -10.78 -10.07
N LEU A 143 2.17 -10.46 -9.61
CA LEU A 143 0.96 -10.59 -10.40
C LEU A 143 0.30 -9.22 -10.60
N LEU A 144 -0.23 -9.00 -11.79
CA LEU A 144 -1.15 -7.91 -12.10
C LEU A 144 -2.51 -8.47 -12.49
N SER A 145 -3.55 -8.08 -11.77
CA SER A 145 -4.92 -8.33 -12.20
C SER A 145 -5.35 -7.28 -13.22
N ALA A 146 -6.33 -7.63 -14.03
CA ALA A 146 -6.84 -6.82 -15.11
C ALA A 146 -8.36 -7.01 -15.31
N SER A 147 -8.92 -6.22 -16.22
CA SER A 147 -10.30 -6.35 -16.69
C SER A 147 -10.65 -7.73 -17.27
N ASP A 148 -9.66 -8.55 -17.61
CA ASP A 148 -9.84 -9.82 -18.29
C ASP A 148 -9.18 -11.03 -17.61
N GLY A 149 -8.44 -10.86 -16.51
CA GLY A 149 -7.83 -11.96 -15.74
C GLY A 149 -6.64 -11.53 -14.88
N VAL A 150 -5.65 -12.41 -14.73
CA VAL A 150 -4.41 -12.14 -13.97
C VAL A 150 -3.20 -12.49 -14.81
N TYR A 151 -2.18 -11.63 -14.80
CA TYR A 151 -0.93 -11.78 -15.53
C TYR A 151 0.23 -11.96 -14.56
N MET A 152 1.10 -12.93 -14.83
CA MET A 152 2.41 -13.04 -14.19
C MET A 152 3.34 -11.97 -14.76
N ILE A 153 4.04 -11.25 -13.89
CA ILE A 153 4.99 -10.20 -14.23
C ILE A 153 6.38 -10.61 -13.78
N ASN A 154 7.37 -10.46 -14.68
CA ASN A 154 8.78 -10.60 -14.33
C ASN A 154 9.27 -9.28 -13.72
N LEU A 155 9.64 -9.29 -12.43
CA LEU A 155 10.02 -8.08 -11.69
C LEU A 155 11.42 -7.55 -12.01
N LYS A 156 12.24 -8.29 -12.77
CA LYS A 156 13.54 -7.80 -13.26
C LYS A 156 13.42 -7.01 -14.55
N THR A 157 12.39 -7.28 -15.35
CA THR A 157 12.16 -6.64 -16.65
C THR A 157 10.89 -5.78 -16.70
N TYR A 158 10.04 -5.90 -15.68
CA TYR A 158 8.70 -5.30 -15.60
C TYR A 158 7.83 -5.61 -16.82
N LYS A 159 7.91 -6.84 -17.36
CA LYS A 159 7.10 -7.27 -18.50
C LYS A 159 6.08 -8.33 -18.09
N PRO A 160 4.84 -8.28 -18.63
CA PRO A 160 3.92 -9.41 -18.56
C PRO A 160 4.53 -10.64 -19.24
N SER A 161 4.41 -11.78 -18.58
CA SER A 161 4.92 -13.07 -19.04
C SER A 161 3.79 -13.91 -19.64
N PHE A 162 2.84 -14.36 -18.82
CA PHE A 162 1.67 -15.12 -19.26
C PHE A 162 0.47 -14.85 -18.36
N LYS A 163 -0.72 -15.18 -18.87
CA LYS A 163 -1.99 -15.07 -18.15
C LYS A 163 -2.25 -16.35 -17.35
N LEU A 164 -2.62 -16.22 -16.08
CA LEU A 164 -2.96 -17.35 -15.22
C LEU A 164 -4.26 -18.02 -15.68
N LEU A 165 -4.31 -19.35 -15.58
CA LEU A 165 -5.49 -20.13 -15.89
C LEU A 165 -6.57 -19.95 -14.81
N GLY A 166 -7.83 -19.95 -15.21
CA GLY A 166 -8.97 -19.98 -14.28
C GLY A 166 -9.48 -18.62 -13.80
N ALA A 167 -8.72 -17.53 -13.99
CA ALA A 167 -9.18 -16.14 -13.86
C ALA A 167 -9.52 -15.55 -15.23
N THR A 168 -10.81 -15.43 -15.51
CA THR A 168 -11.35 -14.81 -16.71
C THR A 168 -12.23 -13.62 -16.34
N GLY A 169 -12.21 -12.57 -17.17
CA GLY A 169 -13.02 -11.37 -16.95
C GLY A 169 -12.49 -10.52 -15.80
N GLN A 170 -13.35 -9.63 -15.29
CA GLN A 170 -12.97 -8.59 -14.35
C GLN A 170 -12.37 -9.17 -13.07
N THR A 171 -11.09 -8.86 -12.85
CA THR A 171 -10.33 -9.36 -11.70
C THR A 171 -9.67 -8.19 -11.00
N GLY A 172 -9.81 -8.13 -9.67
CA GLY A 172 -9.47 -6.97 -8.86
C GLY A 172 -8.39 -7.28 -7.84
N ASP A 173 -8.67 -6.97 -6.58
CA ASP A 173 -7.72 -7.12 -5.47
C ASP A 173 -7.13 -8.53 -5.38
N MET A 174 -5.87 -8.57 -4.96
CA MET A 174 -5.15 -9.81 -4.71
C MET A 174 -4.38 -9.70 -3.40
N LEU A 175 -4.22 -10.83 -2.72
CA LEU A 175 -3.44 -10.92 -1.48
C LEU A 175 -2.71 -12.25 -1.44
N LYS A 176 -1.39 -12.21 -1.27
CA LYS A 176 -0.58 -13.38 -0.96
C LYS A 176 -0.59 -13.61 0.55
N ALA A 177 -1.01 -14.79 0.98
CA ALA A 177 -1.07 -15.19 2.38
C ALA A 177 -0.62 -16.64 2.51
N GLY A 178 0.48 -16.87 3.24
CA GLY A 178 1.09 -18.19 3.35
C GLY A 178 1.45 -18.77 1.97
N LYS A 179 0.99 -20.00 1.71
CA LYS A 179 1.18 -20.73 0.44
C LYS A 179 0.13 -20.38 -0.63
N TYR A 180 -0.80 -19.47 -0.36
CA TYR A 180 -1.89 -19.17 -1.26
C TYR A 180 -1.91 -17.71 -1.70
N ILE A 181 -2.54 -17.48 -2.85
CA ILE A 181 -2.87 -16.16 -3.38
C ILE A 181 -4.38 -16.10 -3.53
N TYR A 182 -5.00 -15.16 -2.83
CA TYR A 182 -6.41 -14.88 -2.92
C TYR A 182 -6.62 -13.83 -4.01
N VAL A 183 -7.51 -14.10 -4.96
CA VAL A 183 -7.78 -13.23 -6.11
C VAL A 183 -9.28 -12.95 -6.21
N LEU A 184 -9.68 -11.69 -6.12
CA LEU A 184 -11.06 -11.26 -6.24
C LEU A 184 -11.45 -11.20 -7.71
N ASN A 185 -12.51 -11.90 -8.11
CA ASN A 185 -12.98 -11.98 -9.49
C ASN A 185 -14.50 -11.81 -9.56
N GLN A 186 -14.98 -11.00 -10.50
CA GLN A 186 -16.38 -10.61 -10.58
C GLN A 186 -17.35 -11.79 -10.73
N SER A 187 -16.97 -12.78 -11.55
CA SER A 187 -17.87 -13.90 -11.86
C SER A 187 -17.64 -15.08 -10.91
N ALA A 188 -16.39 -15.34 -10.52
CA ALA A 188 -16.04 -16.47 -9.67
C ALA A 188 -16.21 -16.20 -8.17
N GLY A 189 -16.30 -14.94 -7.74
CA GLY A 189 -16.17 -14.51 -6.35
C GLY A 189 -14.69 -14.38 -5.98
N ALA A 190 -14.10 -15.41 -5.38
CA ALA A 190 -12.66 -15.50 -5.15
C ALA A 190 -12.07 -16.74 -5.83
N ILE A 191 -10.85 -16.60 -6.34
CA ILE A 191 -10.03 -17.69 -6.86
C ILE A 191 -8.78 -17.78 -5.97
N ILE A 192 -8.51 -18.96 -5.44
CA ILE A 192 -7.35 -19.23 -4.61
C ILE A 192 -6.34 -20.00 -5.45
N TYR A 193 -5.16 -19.45 -5.61
CA TYR A 193 -4.02 -20.08 -6.28
C TYR A 193 -3.01 -20.58 -5.26
N ASN A 194 -2.25 -21.63 -5.61
CA ASN A 194 -1.00 -21.96 -4.95
C ASN A 194 0.07 -20.93 -5.37
N ALA A 195 0.82 -20.41 -4.40
CA ALA A 195 1.81 -19.36 -4.66
C ALA A 195 3.08 -19.85 -5.37
N ASP A 196 3.39 -21.14 -5.29
CA ASP A 196 4.60 -21.72 -5.86
C ASP A 196 4.42 -21.99 -7.36
N ASP A 197 3.34 -22.69 -7.71
CA ASP A 197 3.08 -23.17 -9.08
C ASP A 197 1.92 -22.45 -9.80
N LEU A 198 1.19 -21.56 -9.12
CA LEU A 198 0.06 -20.79 -9.65
C LEU A 198 -1.09 -21.65 -10.17
N SER A 199 -1.22 -22.88 -9.69
CA SER A 199 -2.39 -23.73 -9.95
C SER A 199 -3.60 -23.23 -9.15
N VAL A 200 -4.80 -23.38 -9.72
CA VAL A 200 -6.05 -23.07 -9.00
C VAL A 200 -6.32 -24.15 -7.96
N VAL A 201 -6.39 -23.75 -6.70
CA VAL A 201 -6.67 -24.64 -5.55
C VAL A 201 -8.17 -24.67 -5.23
N LYS A 202 -8.82 -23.51 -5.21
CA LYS A 202 -10.23 -23.39 -4.80
C LYS A 202 -10.88 -22.16 -5.44
N LYS A 203 -12.19 -22.22 -5.66
CA LYS A 203 -13.03 -21.05 -5.97
C LYS A 203 -14.10 -20.88 -4.89
N ILE A 204 -14.33 -19.65 -4.44
CA ILE A 204 -15.34 -19.29 -3.45
C ILE A 204 -16.34 -18.36 -4.12
N LYS A 205 -17.56 -18.85 -4.34
CA LYS A 205 -18.61 -18.07 -5.01
C LYS A 205 -19.10 -16.91 -4.14
N GLY A 206 -19.56 -15.85 -4.79
CA GLY A 206 -20.30 -14.77 -4.11
C GLY A 206 -19.45 -13.85 -3.23
N VAL A 207 -18.12 -13.97 -3.27
CA VAL A 207 -17.23 -13.00 -2.61
C VAL A 207 -17.36 -11.64 -3.29
N THR A 208 -17.62 -10.60 -2.50
CA THR A 208 -17.90 -9.24 -2.99
C THR A 208 -16.76 -8.27 -2.74
N LEU A 209 -16.13 -8.32 -1.56
CA LEU A 209 -14.98 -7.50 -1.17
C LEU A 209 -13.88 -8.37 -0.56
N GLY A 210 -12.63 -7.96 -0.72
CA GLY A 210 -11.46 -8.61 -0.12
C GLY A 210 -10.16 -8.02 -0.69
N PHE A 211 -9.00 -8.28 -0.10
CA PHE A 211 -8.76 -9.09 1.09
C PHE A 211 -7.98 -8.27 2.12
N ALA A 212 -8.22 -8.54 3.40
CA ALA A 212 -7.42 -8.00 4.50
C ALA A 212 -6.83 -9.16 5.31
N GLN A 213 -5.66 -8.97 5.91
CA GLN A 213 -5.01 -10.01 6.71
C GLN A 213 -4.74 -9.52 8.14
N THR A 214 -5.23 -10.27 9.13
CA THR A 214 -4.97 -9.99 10.55
C THR A 214 -3.70 -10.69 11.05
N PRO A 215 -3.13 -10.30 12.21
CA PRO A 215 -1.87 -10.86 12.73
C PRO A 215 -1.89 -12.37 12.99
N ASN A 216 -3.07 -12.96 13.23
CA ASN A 216 -3.24 -14.42 13.27
C ASN A 216 -3.23 -15.09 11.88
N GLN A 217 -2.76 -14.38 10.86
CA GLN A 217 -2.65 -14.80 9.46
C GLN A 217 -3.96 -15.02 8.73
N LYS A 218 -5.12 -14.92 9.38
CA LYS A 218 -6.41 -15.14 8.71
C LYS A 218 -6.68 -14.07 7.65
N VAL A 219 -7.23 -14.53 6.53
CA VAL A 219 -7.61 -13.68 5.39
C VAL A 219 -9.10 -13.40 5.42
N TRP A 220 -9.47 -12.12 5.38
CA TRP A 220 -10.84 -11.65 5.53
C TRP A 220 -11.42 -11.15 4.21
N TYR A 221 -12.69 -11.48 3.98
CA TYR A 221 -13.46 -11.11 2.79
C TYR A 221 -14.95 -11.13 3.08
N THR A 222 -15.76 -10.48 2.24
CA THR A 222 -17.22 -10.44 2.41
C THR A 222 -17.92 -11.29 1.37
N ALA A 223 -19.03 -11.94 1.75
CA ALA A 223 -19.92 -12.61 0.81
C ALA A 223 -21.37 -12.54 1.34
N GLY A 224 -22.30 -12.05 0.52
CA GLY A 224 -23.65 -11.74 0.97
C GLY A 224 -23.63 -10.76 2.16
N LYS A 225 -24.34 -11.08 3.24
CA LYS A 225 -24.38 -10.26 4.48
C LYS A 225 -23.34 -10.66 5.54
N TYR A 226 -22.27 -11.35 5.14
CA TYR A 226 -21.30 -11.90 6.09
C TYR A 226 -19.88 -11.42 5.81
N LEU A 227 -19.11 -11.24 6.88
CA LEU A 227 -17.66 -11.11 6.87
C LEU A 227 -17.07 -12.47 7.24
N TYR A 228 -16.38 -13.09 6.29
CA TYR A 228 -15.70 -14.36 6.44
C TYR A 228 -14.23 -14.15 6.77
N ASN A 229 -13.66 -15.10 7.52
CA ASN A 229 -12.22 -15.33 7.57
C ASN A 229 -11.86 -16.70 6.98
N SER A 230 -10.62 -16.83 6.50
CA SER A 230 -10.04 -18.09 6.00
C SER A 230 -8.63 -18.26 6.54
N ASN A 231 -8.33 -19.45 7.06
CA ASN A 231 -6.97 -19.83 7.44
C ASN A 231 -6.15 -20.11 6.16
N PRO A 232 -5.06 -19.38 5.85
CA PRO A 232 -4.30 -19.55 4.61
C PRO A 232 -3.38 -20.78 4.59
N GLN A 233 -3.47 -21.68 5.57
CA GLN A 233 -2.82 -22.98 5.57
C GLN A 233 -3.82 -24.11 5.27
N THR A 234 -5.00 -24.08 5.91
CA THR A 234 -6.03 -25.13 5.83
C THR A 234 -7.21 -24.80 4.92
N LEU A 235 -7.45 -23.52 4.62
CA LEU A 235 -8.64 -22.98 3.94
C LEU A 235 -9.96 -23.21 4.70
N GLU A 236 -9.87 -23.51 5.99
CA GLU A 236 -11.02 -23.49 6.90
C GLU A 236 -11.52 -22.07 7.08
N THR A 237 -12.84 -21.94 7.20
CA THR A 237 -13.51 -20.64 7.24
C THR A 237 -14.44 -20.52 8.42
N ASP A 238 -14.53 -19.31 8.95
CA ASP A 238 -15.55 -18.89 9.91
C ASP A 238 -16.15 -17.55 9.45
N SER A 239 -17.26 -17.11 10.03
CA SER A 239 -17.94 -15.89 9.63
C SER A 239 -18.69 -15.18 10.75
N VAL A 240 -18.86 -13.88 10.59
CA VAL A 240 -19.78 -13.07 11.38
C VAL A 240 -20.77 -12.36 10.45
N GLU A 241 -22.02 -12.27 10.87
CA GLU A 241 -23.03 -11.50 10.15
C GLU A 241 -22.77 -10.00 10.30
N LEU A 242 -22.78 -9.29 9.17
CA LEU A 242 -22.68 -7.84 9.10
C LEU A 242 -24.09 -7.21 9.20
N PRO A 243 -24.22 -5.99 9.77
CA PRO A 243 -25.49 -5.29 9.85
C PRO A 243 -25.92 -4.67 8.50
N PHE A 244 -25.22 -5.00 7.41
CA PHE A 244 -25.49 -4.58 6.05
C PHE A 244 -24.96 -5.62 5.06
N THR A 245 -25.39 -5.52 3.80
CA THR A 245 -24.81 -6.30 2.69
C THR A 245 -23.78 -5.43 1.97
N PRO A 246 -22.47 -5.77 2.00
CA PRO A 246 -21.45 -5.02 1.28
C PRO A 246 -21.68 -5.08 -0.23
N ALA A 247 -21.66 -3.92 -0.87
CA ALA A 247 -21.79 -3.81 -2.32
C ALA A 247 -20.51 -4.25 -3.04
N THR A 248 -20.64 -4.70 -4.30
CA THR A 248 -19.48 -5.00 -5.15
C THR A 248 -18.85 -3.72 -5.67
N THR A 249 -17.55 -3.75 -5.96
CA THR A 249 -16.82 -2.59 -6.50
C THR A 249 -16.72 -2.57 -8.03
N TRP A 250 -17.40 -3.46 -8.75
CA TRP A 250 -17.27 -3.59 -10.21
C TRP A 250 -17.89 -2.41 -11.00
N PHE A 251 -17.73 -2.42 -12.34
CA PHE A 251 -18.07 -1.31 -13.27
C PHE A 251 -17.04 -0.17 -13.23
N THR A 252 -17.15 0.77 -12.29
CA THR A 252 -16.14 1.84 -12.08
C THR A 252 -15.04 1.38 -11.14
N TRP A 253 -14.47 0.19 -11.41
CA TRP A 253 -13.69 -0.60 -10.45
C TRP A 253 -12.83 0.21 -9.48
N PHE A 254 -12.91 -0.13 -8.20
CA PHE A 254 -12.00 0.33 -7.16
C PHE A 254 -11.65 -0.81 -6.20
N SER A 255 -10.48 -0.68 -5.56
CA SER A 255 -10.01 -1.65 -4.57
C SER A 255 -10.96 -1.73 -3.38
N SER A 256 -11.09 -2.90 -2.79
CA SER A 256 -12.04 -3.18 -1.73
C SER A 256 -11.82 -2.28 -0.50
N PRO A 257 -12.87 -1.66 0.05
CA PRO A 257 -12.81 -0.82 1.25
C PRO A 257 -12.76 -1.67 2.53
N ILE A 258 -11.74 -2.53 2.63
CA ILE A 258 -11.47 -3.40 3.77
C ILE A 258 -9.98 -3.38 4.09
N VAL A 259 -9.65 -3.18 5.37
CA VAL A 259 -8.27 -3.20 5.88
C VAL A 259 -8.26 -3.90 7.25
N ALA A 260 -7.08 -4.35 7.68
CA ALA A 260 -6.90 -4.98 8.97
C ALA A 260 -5.91 -4.20 9.83
N SER A 261 -6.11 -4.29 11.15
CA SER A 261 -5.14 -3.87 12.16
C SER A 261 -3.91 -4.75 12.08
N THR A 262 -2.72 -4.17 12.29
CA THR A 262 -1.48 -4.92 12.48
C THR A 262 -1.18 -5.22 13.95
N LYS A 263 -1.99 -4.69 14.88
CA LYS A 263 -1.77 -4.84 16.33
C LYS A 263 -2.65 -5.90 16.97
N ASP A 264 -3.83 -6.14 16.41
CA ASP A 264 -4.82 -7.08 16.91
C ASP A 264 -5.62 -7.69 15.75
N ASN A 265 -6.49 -8.67 16.05
CA ASN A 265 -7.31 -9.36 15.03
C ASN A 265 -8.57 -8.56 14.70
N THR A 266 -8.38 -7.30 14.31
CA THR A 266 -9.46 -6.37 13.94
C THR A 266 -9.47 -6.08 12.45
N VAL A 267 -10.66 -6.05 11.86
CA VAL A 267 -10.93 -5.64 10.48
C VAL A 267 -11.80 -4.39 10.48
N PHE A 268 -11.51 -3.48 9.55
CA PHE A 268 -12.29 -2.28 9.31
C PHE A 268 -12.85 -2.35 7.88
N LEU A 269 -14.12 -1.99 7.70
CA LEU A 269 -14.78 -2.03 6.40
C LEU A 269 -15.80 -0.90 6.22
N LEU A 270 -15.78 -0.25 5.06
CA LEU A 270 -16.78 0.78 4.74
C LEU A 270 -18.11 0.15 4.31
N LYS A 271 -19.20 0.73 4.79
CA LYS A 271 -20.53 0.55 4.20
C LYS A 271 -20.69 1.56 3.07
N SER A 272 -20.21 1.16 1.90
CA SER A 272 -20.27 1.96 0.66
C SER A 272 -21.24 1.35 -0.35
N PRO A 273 -22.03 2.16 -1.08
CA PRO A 273 -22.75 1.69 -2.25
C PRO A 273 -21.79 1.44 -3.42
N SER A 274 -22.22 0.73 -4.46
CA SER A 274 -21.36 0.34 -5.59
C SER A 274 -20.71 1.50 -6.36
N PHE A 275 -21.22 2.73 -6.23
CA PHE A 275 -20.79 3.90 -7.01
C PHE A 275 -20.28 5.09 -6.18
N GLY A 276 -20.30 4.98 -4.84
CA GLY A 276 -19.99 6.09 -3.95
C GLY A 276 -19.08 5.65 -2.81
N GLY A 277 -18.78 6.54 -1.87
CA GLY A 277 -18.01 6.17 -0.68
C GLY A 277 -18.73 6.35 0.64
N GLY A 278 -20.05 6.15 0.68
CA GLY A 278 -20.76 5.90 1.92
C GLY A 278 -20.54 6.96 3.02
N LYS A 279 -21.02 6.65 4.22
CA LYS A 279 -20.84 7.53 5.39
C LYS A 279 -20.42 6.79 6.64
N GLU A 280 -20.40 5.46 6.61
CA GLU A 280 -20.25 4.63 7.80
C GLU A 280 -19.09 3.65 7.60
N LEU A 281 -18.17 3.65 8.55
CA LEU A 281 -17.11 2.65 8.71
C LEU A 281 -17.48 1.73 9.86
N TYR A 282 -17.38 0.43 9.66
CA TYR A 282 -17.57 -0.58 10.71
C TYR A 282 -16.24 -1.18 11.14
N LYS A 283 -16.19 -1.64 12.39
CA LYS A 283 -15.07 -2.34 13.01
C LYS A 283 -15.53 -3.70 13.49
N TYR A 284 -14.78 -4.75 13.15
CA TYR A 284 -14.97 -6.08 13.71
C TYR A 284 -13.70 -6.56 14.36
N THR A 285 -13.73 -6.79 15.68
CA THR A 285 -12.66 -7.51 16.37
C THR A 285 -13.09 -8.97 16.50
N GLU A 286 -12.25 -9.88 16.03
CA GLU A 286 -12.56 -11.31 15.98
C GLU A 286 -13.06 -11.85 17.33
N GLY A 287 -14.17 -12.59 17.29
CA GLY A 287 -14.84 -13.12 18.49
C GLY A 287 -15.73 -12.13 19.24
N ASN A 288 -15.72 -10.85 18.90
CA ASN A 288 -16.54 -9.82 19.54
C ASN A 288 -17.57 -9.22 18.58
N LYS A 289 -18.74 -9.87 18.46
CA LYS A 289 -19.83 -9.41 17.57
C LYS A 289 -20.34 -8.01 17.93
N ALA A 290 -20.27 -7.61 19.21
CA ALA A 290 -20.81 -6.33 19.67
C ALA A 290 -20.12 -5.11 19.03
N THR A 291 -18.90 -5.26 18.47
CA THR A 291 -18.25 -4.15 17.75
C THR A 291 -18.97 -3.76 16.46
N LEU A 292 -19.89 -4.60 15.97
CA LEU A 292 -20.69 -4.35 14.76
C LEU A 292 -22.05 -3.70 15.05
N ASP A 293 -22.46 -3.54 16.31
CA ASP A 293 -23.82 -3.07 16.66
C ASP A 293 -24.11 -1.65 16.17
N LYS A 294 -23.06 -0.85 15.94
CA LYS A 294 -23.15 0.50 15.39
C LYS A 294 -21.94 0.82 14.51
N PRO A 295 -22.03 1.81 13.61
CA PRO A 295 -20.87 2.35 12.92
C PRO A 295 -19.77 2.75 13.91
N PHE A 296 -18.52 2.41 13.57
CA PHE A 296 -17.33 2.79 14.33
C PHE A 296 -16.94 4.24 14.09
N ILE A 297 -16.98 4.68 12.82
CA ILE A 297 -16.77 6.08 12.41
C ILE A 297 -17.87 6.47 11.43
N THR A 298 -18.41 7.67 11.58
CA THR A 298 -19.34 8.29 10.63
C THR A 298 -18.73 9.58 10.08
N THR A 299 -18.89 9.83 8.78
CA THR A 299 -18.40 11.06 8.17
C THR A 299 -19.13 12.29 8.70
N PRO A 300 -18.47 13.47 8.73
CA PRO A 300 -19.14 14.72 9.04
C PRO A 300 -20.25 15.07 8.04
N ASP A 301 -21.11 16.01 8.43
CA ASP A 301 -22.16 16.54 7.55
C ASP A 301 -21.59 17.04 6.22
N ARG A 302 -22.32 16.75 5.14
CA ARG A 302 -21.96 17.10 3.75
C ARG A 302 -20.63 16.49 3.27
N GLN A 303 -20.11 15.48 3.97
CA GLN A 303 -18.95 14.71 3.53
C GLN A 303 -19.34 13.24 3.37
N SER A 304 -18.72 12.59 2.39
CA SER A 304 -18.79 11.14 2.19
C SER A 304 -17.38 10.63 1.95
N PHE A 305 -17.07 9.40 2.35
CA PHE A 305 -15.82 8.82 1.85
C PHE A 305 -15.92 8.73 0.33
N TYR A 306 -14.78 8.54 -0.32
CA TYR A 306 -14.75 8.32 -1.76
C TYR A 306 -14.26 6.89 -2.04
N LYS A 307 -15.11 6.00 -2.58
CA LYS A 307 -14.71 4.62 -2.93
C LYS A 307 -14.00 3.86 -1.79
N LYS A 308 -12.71 3.47 -1.95
CA LYS A 308 -11.93 2.71 -0.94
C LYS A 308 -11.62 3.55 0.29
N ASN A 309 -10.93 4.67 0.08
CA ASN A 309 -10.38 5.64 1.05
C ASN A 309 -10.41 5.28 2.53
N LEU A 310 -9.85 4.11 2.82
CA LEU A 310 -9.71 3.52 4.13
C LEU A 310 -8.31 2.95 4.22
N GLY A 311 -7.57 3.41 5.22
CA GLY A 311 -6.22 3.00 5.54
C GLY A 311 -6.06 2.74 7.03
N TYR A 312 -5.23 1.78 7.38
CA TYR A 312 -4.76 1.59 8.74
C TYR A 312 -3.28 1.95 8.78
N ASN A 313 -2.94 2.96 9.58
CA ASN A 313 -1.57 3.42 9.79
C ASN A 313 -0.95 2.65 10.97
N PRO A 314 -0.02 1.71 10.72
CA PRO A 314 0.56 0.90 11.79
C PRO A 314 1.48 1.70 12.72
N GLN A 315 2.12 2.76 12.22
CA GLN A 315 3.08 3.56 12.99
C GLN A 315 2.38 4.36 14.10
N THR A 316 1.20 4.91 13.81
CA THR A 316 0.44 5.74 14.75
C THR A 316 -0.77 5.04 15.37
N ASN A 317 -1.08 3.80 14.94
CA ASN A 317 -2.31 3.09 15.33
C ASN A 317 -3.59 3.86 14.99
N GLN A 318 -3.65 4.42 13.79
CA GLN A 318 -4.75 5.27 13.36
C GLN A 318 -5.46 4.71 12.13
N ILE A 319 -6.77 4.91 12.09
CA ILE A 319 -7.53 4.81 10.85
C ILE A 319 -7.41 6.14 10.11
N VAL A 320 -6.91 6.07 8.88
CA VAL A 320 -6.81 7.21 7.98
C VAL A 320 -7.88 7.07 6.92
N THR A 321 -8.67 8.10 6.71
CA THR A 321 -9.70 8.14 5.66
C THR A 321 -9.62 9.46 4.92
N THR A 322 -10.14 9.48 3.69
CA THR A 322 -10.42 10.74 3.01
C THR A 322 -11.90 10.86 2.67
N THR A 323 -12.38 12.09 2.62
CA THR A 323 -13.72 12.42 2.13
C THR A 323 -13.65 13.44 1.01
N VAL A 324 -14.73 13.47 0.24
CA VAL A 324 -15.08 14.56 -0.65
C VAL A 324 -16.39 15.19 -0.17
N GLN A 325 -16.60 16.46 -0.52
CA GLN A 325 -17.89 17.10 -0.26
C GLN A 325 -19.00 16.46 -1.10
N ASP A 326 -20.16 16.25 -0.47
CA ASP A 326 -21.36 15.72 -1.09
C ASP A 326 -21.80 16.60 -2.27
N GLY A 327 -22.19 15.96 -3.37
CA GLY A 327 -22.60 16.63 -4.60
C GLY A 327 -21.75 16.21 -5.80
N TYR A 328 -21.67 17.09 -6.79
CA TYR A 328 -20.91 16.88 -8.02
C TYR A 328 -20.05 18.12 -8.34
N THR A 329 -19.25 17.99 -9.40
CA THR A 329 -18.43 19.09 -9.96
C THR A 329 -17.60 19.79 -8.89
N VAL A 330 -17.85 21.07 -8.61
CA VAL A 330 -17.08 21.90 -7.69
C VAL A 330 -17.01 21.34 -6.26
N ASN A 331 -17.98 20.50 -5.85
CA ASN A 331 -17.93 19.84 -4.55
C ASN A 331 -16.76 18.84 -4.47
N TYR A 332 -16.40 18.18 -5.56
CA TYR A 332 -15.24 17.27 -5.59
C TYR A 332 -13.89 17.98 -5.48
N ALA A 333 -13.86 19.32 -5.54
CA ALA A 333 -12.65 20.07 -5.25
C ALA A 333 -12.42 20.25 -3.73
N VAL A 334 -13.38 19.89 -2.87
CA VAL A 334 -13.28 20.01 -1.41
C VAL A 334 -13.02 18.64 -0.81
N ASN A 335 -11.79 18.44 -0.32
CA ASN A 335 -11.33 17.16 0.19
C ASN A 335 -10.82 17.31 1.63
N ASN A 336 -10.87 16.22 2.39
CA ASN A 336 -10.33 16.15 3.74
C ASN A 336 -9.62 14.82 3.95
N ILE A 337 -8.53 14.83 4.72
CA ILE A 337 -7.94 13.64 5.34
C ILE A 337 -8.32 13.65 6.82
N TYR A 338 -8.83 12.54 7.34
CA TYR A 338 -9.13 12.36 8.75
C TYR A 338 -8.25 11.27 9.35
N PHE A 339 -7.81 11.50 10.58
CA PHE A 339 -7.03 10.58 11.38
C PHE A 339 -7.83 10.26 12.63
N HIS A 340 -8.21 9.01 12.80
CA HIS A 340 -8.93 8.53 13.98
C HIS A 340 -8.10 7.50 14.73
N ASP A 341 -8.17 7.50 16.06
CA ASP A 341 -7.59 6.42 16.85
C ASP A 341 -8.26 5.07 16.50
N ALA A 342 -7.47 4.05 16.17
CA ALA A 342 -8.01 2.76 15.71
C ALA A 342 -8.68 1.93 16.83
N GLY A 343 -8.39 2.24 18.10
CA GLY A 343 -9.02 1.62 19.25
C GLY A 343 -10.44 2.15 19.47
N THR A 344 -10.56 3.47 19.54
CA THR A 344 -11.73 4.21 20.05
C THR A 344 -12.58 4.87 18.96
N GLY A 345 -12.01 5.13 17.77
CA GLY A 345 -12.68 5.84 16.68
C GLY A 345 -12.68 7.36 16.84
N GLN A 346 -12.08 7.89 17.92
CA GLN A 346 -12.02 9.33 18.16
C GLN A 346 -11.18 10.04 17.10
N LEU A 347 -11.69 11.17 16.61
CA LEU A 347 -10.96 12.03 15.67
C LEU A 347 -9.76 12.66 16.37
N VAL A 348 -8.57 12.45 15.80
CA VAL A 348 -7.30 13.02 16.28
C VAL A 348 -6.94 14.25 15.47
N LYS A 349 -7.06 14.19 14.15
CA LYS A 349 -6.65 15.28 13.24
C LYS A 349 -7.49 15.29 11.97
N GLN A 350 -7.73 16.48 11.44
CA GLN A 350 -8.30 16.69 10.11
C GLN A 350 -7.37 17.61 9.31
N ILE A 351 -7.22 17.33 8.02
CA ILE A 351 -6.43 18.14 7.10
C ILE A 351 -7.26 18.42 5.85
N PRO A 352 -7.73 19.66 5.65
CA PRO A 352 -8.41 20.04 4.41
C PRO A 352 -7.41 20.22 3.27
N TYR A 353 -7.82 19.89 2.06
CA TYR A 353 -7.06 20.19 0.85
C TYR A 353 -8.00 20.39 -0.35
N SER A 354 -7.61 21.27 -1.28
CA SER A 354 -8.44 21.66 -2.41
C SER A 354 -7.88 21.21 -3.74
N GLY A 355 -8.76 20.78 -4.64
CA GLY A 355 -8.42 20.30 -5.97
C GLY A 355 -9.16 19.02 -6.36
N TYR A 356 -9.17 18.72 -7.66
CA TYR A 356 -9.84 17.55 -8.21
C TYR A 356 -8.94 16.31 -8.16
N TYR A 357 -8.78 15.74 -6.96
CA TYR A 357 -7.88 14.61 -6.73
C TYR A 357 -8.55 13.26 -6.94
N PHE A 358 -9.77 13.10 -6.44
CA PHE A 358 -10.46 11.81 -6.40
C PHE A 358 -9.56 10.73 -5.74
N PRO A 359 -9.26 10.87 -4.44
CA PRO A 359 -8.29 10.00 -3.77
C PRO A 359 -8.70 8.53 -3.93
N ALA A 360 -7.79 7.66 -4.34
CA ALA A 360 -8.08 6.25 -4.62
C ALA A 360 -7.84 5.37 -3.40
N MET A 361 -6.65 5.49 -2.80
CA MET A 361 -6.21 4.71 -1.64
C MET A 361 -4.95 5.29 -1.00
N PHE A 362 -4.59 4.73 0.15
CA PHE A 362 -3.33 5.00 0.86
C PHE A 362 -2.33 3.87 0.65
N VAL A 363 -1.05 4.19 0.72
CA VAL A 363 0.05 3.21 0.86
C VAL A 363 0.90 3.63 2.05
N PHE A 364 0.99 2.74 3.05
CA PHE A 364 1.81 2.91 4.25
C PHE A 364 3.06 2.03 4.14
N HIS A 365 4.15 2.48 4.75
CA HIS A 365 5.40 1.73 4.90
C HIS A 365 5.31 0.65 5.98
#